data_AF-A0A258NT68-F1
#
_entry.id   AF-A0A258NT68-F1
#
_cell.length_a   1.000
_cell.length_b   1.000
_cell.length_c   1.000
_cell.angle_alpha   90.00
_cell.angle_beta   90.00
_cell.angle_gamma   90.00
#
_symmetry.space_group_name_H-M   'P 1'
#
loop_
_entity.id
_entity.type
_entity.pdbx_description
1 polymer ?
#
loop_
_entity_poly.entity_id
_entity_poly.type
_entity_poly.pdbx_seq_one_letter_code
_entity_poly.pdbx_strand_id
1 'polypeptide(L)'
;MSTSTHRPKGRPGRVTATQARSSAKPVSDASPGESAAPKVQAATDSLGALDAAWRYYIDSVQRGVLFFDVLRERGDNMLAHERAGQPPLLDFEHELVLDARTFAKSANYALLRITRCGPTHASDFERQDLRPVLVIDPRAGHGPGIGGFKHDSEVGVALHEGHPTYFASFFSEPCPGQTLSNVIHALRAFVEEIVRRHGVAPALYGNCQGGWAVALLAAECEGLDGPAVLNGSPLSYWAGAEKVNPMRLAGGLLGGEWLTHLMADLGGGRLDGAWLVQNFEGLNPANTWWEKNYNLYAHVDTERERFLEFERWWSSYFFLSREEILATVENLFIGNRLEQGQVQLDSCDMADPCVVDLKRIRNPMVIFASSGDNITPPHQALAWLPAIYPDTAALKAAGQRIVYLLNPHVGHLGIFVSASVAQHEHRAILENIETFKNLAPGLYEMKLGEPVKSRAVRGAEKPAGGDTSLPRHKVWFEERRIEDLQFNYPRKAFEKVAVVSQWNELAYRTWASPWIKWSANPVSAFTQKWGHPMRLRRYLFSPQVTPAMAWVTFAAEWVRRNRQAASKDNPWRLREEEAGKFISATLEQWRVQRDAAEEHLFTTLYGRS
;
A
#
# COMPACT_ATOMS: atom_id res chain seq x y z
N MET A 1 13.42 43.22 40.98
CA MET A 1 13.73 43.06 42.41
C MET A 1 14.54 41.77 42.54
N SER A 2 15.87 41.83 42.41
CA SER A 2 16.86 41.96 43.50
C SER A 2 16.90 40.68 44.37
N THR A 3 18.00 39.99 44.67
CA THR A 3 19.46 40.12 44.44
C THR A 3 20.11 38.88 45.11
N SER A 4 21.11 38.22 44.51
CA SER A 4 22.57 38.32 44.79
C SER A 4 23.03 37.65 46.11
N THR A 5 24.06 36.79 46.11
CA THR A 5 25.50 37.13 46.27
C THR A 5 26.29 35.80 46.43
N HIS A 6 27.59 35.59 46.20
CA HIS A 6 28.75 36.40 45.80
C HIS A 6 29.92 35.48 45.35
N ARG A 7 30.74 35.96 44.40
CA ARG A 7 32.17 35.64 44.14
C ARG A 7 33.04 36.75 44.77
N PRO A 8 34.38 36.60 45.01
CA PRO A 8 35.45 36.82 43.99
C PRO A 8 36.74 35.96 44.22
N LYS A 9 37.63 35.59 43.28
CA LYS A 9 38.62 36.27 42.38
C LYS A 9 39.80 37.03 43.05
N GLY A 10 41.05 36.64 42.69
CA GLY A 10 42.27 37.47 42.82
C GLY A 10 43.59 36.78 42.41
N ARG A 11 44.21 37.20 41.29
CA ARG A 11 45.61 37.01 40.80
C ARG A 11 46.57 38.02 41.52
N PRO A 12 47.89 38.28 41.18
CA PRO A 12 48.81 37.82 40.10
C PRO A 12 50.27 37.48 40.55
N GLY A 13 51.16 37.14 39.60
CA GLY A 13 52.53 36.62 39.83
C GLY A 13 53.68 37.63 39.82
N ARG A 14 54.94 37.12 39.81
CA ARG A 14 56.15 37.88 39.48
C ARG A 14 57.33 36.99 39.06
N VAL A 15 58.08 37.54 38.10
CA VAL A 15 59.29 37.12 37.39
C VAL A 15 60.55 37.19 38.27
N THR A 16 61.56 36.33 38.07
CA THR A 16 62.96 36.72 37.71
C THR A 16 63.90 35.54 37.44
N ALA A 17 64.80 35.78 36.49
CA ALA A 17 65.81 34.92 35.91
C ALA A 17 67.10 34.81 36.75
N THR A 18 67.88 33.73 36.55
CA THR A 18 69.35 33.81 36.60
C THR A 18 70.00 32.79 35.66
N GLN A 19 70.95 33.28 34.87
CA GLN A 19 71.84 32.56 33.94
C GLN A 19 72.92 31.76 34.69
N ALA A 20 73.45 30.69 34.09
CA ALA A 20 74.82 30.66 33.50
C ALA A 20 75.48 29.25 33.43
N ARG A 21 76.08 28.99 32.25
CA ARG A 21 77.31 28.19 31.94
C ARG A 21 77.26 26.67 32.19
N SER A 22 77.38 25.78 31.20
CA SER A 22 78.43 25.52 30.17
C SER A 22 79.07 24.14 30.45
N SER A 23 78.96 23.18 29.52
CA SER A 23 80.12 22.41 29.04
C SER A 23 79.76 21.41 27.91
N ALA A 24 80.63 21.42 26.90
CA ALA A 24 81.05 20.34 26.02
C ALA A 24 80.02 19.60 25.12
N LYS A 25 80.11 19.90 23.81
CA LYS A 25 79.93 18.91 22.73
C LYS A 25 81.21 18.06 22.60
N PRO A 26 81.08 16.86 22.02
CA PRO A 26 81.94 16.48 20.91
C PRO A 26 81.13 16.25 19.63
N VAL A 27 81.82 16.45 18.52
CA VAL A 27 81.37 16.30 17.13
C VAL A 27 81.82 14.92 16.64
N SER A 28 80.89 14.16 16.04
CA SER A 28 81.07 13.12 15.01
C SER A 28 79.67 12.56 14.74
N ASP A 29 79.14 12.33 13.55
CA ASP A 29 79.62 12.43 12.18
C ASP A 29 78.37 12.68 11.32
N ALA A 30 78.56 13.35 10.19
CA ALA A 30 77.54 13.45 9.17
C ALA A 30 77.31 12.07 8.53
N SER A 31 76.07 11.60 8.53
CA SER A 31 75.56 10.66 7.53
C SER A 31 74.32 11.29 6.89
N PRO A 32 74.33 11.53 5.57
CA PRO A 32 73.20 12.12 4.87
C PRO A 32 72.19 11.04 4.45
N GLY A 33 70.89 11.29 4.68
CA GLY A 33 69.84 10.67 3.87
C GLY A 33 68.70 9.99 4.63
N GLU A 34 67.85 10.77 5.29
CA GLU A 34 66.46 10.38 5.54
C GLU A 34 65.52 11.43 4.93
N SER A 35 65.14 11.20 3.67
CA SER A 35 64.03 11.91 3.01
C SER A 35 63.10 10.96 2.25
N ALA A 36 63.13 9.66 2.57
CA ALA A 36 62.32 8.65 1.87
C ALA A 36 60.94 8.38 2.52
N ALA A 37 60.72 8.74 3.79
CA ALA A 37 59.53 8.37 4.55
C ALA A 37 58.17 8.91 4.02
N PRO A 38 58.02 10.18 3.54
CA PRO A 38 56.71 10.66 3.07
C PRO A 38 56.30 10.05 1.71
N LYS A 39 57.26 9.58 0.90
CA LYS A 39 56.98 8.96 -0.41
C LYS A 39 56.54 7.51 -0.29
N VAL A 40 57.06 6.76 0.68
CA VAL A 40 56.67 5.37 0.93
C VAL A 40 55.26 5.31 1.52
N GLN A 41 54.95 6.18 2.50
CA GLN A 41 53.60 6.29 3.08
C GLN A 41 52.55 6.66 2.01
N ALA A 42 52.83 7.68 1.17
CA ALA A 42 51.96 8.07 0.07
C ALA A 42 51.82 6.99 -1.02
N ALA A 43 52.86 6.18 -1.25
CA ALA A 43 52.81 5.03 -2.16
C ALA A 43 51.99 3.88 -1.59
N THR A 44 52.10 3.57 -0.29
CA THR A 44 51.24 2.57 0.38
C THR A 44 49.79 3.03 0.48
N ASP A 45 49.53 4.31 0.74
CA ASP A 45 48.18 4.89 0.81
C ASP A 45 47.52 4.90 -0.58
N SER A 46 48.29 5.18 -1.64
CA SER A 46 47.79 5.11 -3.03
C SER A 46 47.58 3.67 -3.51
N LEU A 47 48.44 2.72 -3.15
CA LEU A 47 48.22 1.29 -3.44
C LEU A 47 47.00 0.73 -2.69
N GLY A 48 46.80 1.11 -1.42
CA GLY A 48 45.60 0.76 -0.66
C GLY A 48 44.32 1.36 -1.24
N ALA A 49 44.39 2.61 -1.73
CA ALA A 49 43.26 3.25 -2.42
C ALA A 49 42.91 2.57 -3.75
N LEU A 50 43.91 2.11 -4.51
CA LEU A 50 43.71 1.37 -5.76
C LEU A 50 43.13 -0.03 -5.52
N ASP A 51 43.60 -0.76 -4.50
CA ASP A 51 43.01 -2.07 -4.12
C ASP A 51 41.56 -1.90 -3.66
N ALA A 52 41.27 -0.90 -2.82
CA ALA A 52 39.89 -0.59 -2.43
C ALA A 52 39.00 -0.25 -3.64
N ALA A 53 39.51 0.53 -4.60
CA ALA A 53 38.79 0.85 -5.84
C ALA A 53 38.53 -0.40 -6.69
N TRP A 54 39.54 -1.27 -6.84
CA TRP A 54 39.44 -2.49 -7.62
C TRP A 54 38.46 -3.50 -7.01
N ARG A 55 38.50 -3.70 -5.69
CA ARG A 55 37.54 -4.56 -4.97
C ARG A 55 36.12 -4.03 -5.10
N TYR A 56 35.93 -2.72 -5.00
CA TYR A 56 34.63 -2.09 -5.22
C TYR A 56 34.15 -2.27 -6.66
N TYR A 57 35.04 -2.13 -7.65
CA TYR A 57 34.70 -2.33 -9.06
C TYR A 57 34.20 -3.76 -9.32
N ILE A 58 34.95 -4.77 -8.86
CA ILE A 58 34.53 -6.18 -8.97
C ILE A 58 33.18 -6.38 -8.29
N ASP A 59 33.03 -5.91 -7.05
CA ASP A 59 31.78 -6.02 -6.29
C ASP A 59 30.60 -5.37 -7.04
N SER A 60 30.78 -4.17 -7.58
CA SER A 60 29.73 -3.43 -8.29
C SER A 60 29.31 -4.12 -9.59
N VAL A 61 30.26 -4.65 -10.36
CA VAL A 61 29.96 -5.45 -11.56
C VAL A 61 29.19 -6.71 -11.19
N GLN A 62 29.64 -7.43 -10.16
CA GLN A 62 28.95 -8.62 -9.67
C GLN A 62 27.54 -8.32 -9.18
N ARG A 63 27.35 -7.28 -8.37
CA ARG A 63 26.01 -6.84 -7.92
C ARG A 63 25.13 -6.43 -9.09
N GLY A 64 25.70 -5.80 -10.11
CA GLY A 64 24.99 -5.44 -11.35
C GLY A 64 24.47 -6.67 -12.10
N VAL A 65 25.30 -7.70 -12.28
CA VAL A 65 24.89 -8.96 -12.93
C VAL A 65 23.76 -9.64 -12.14
N LEU A 66 23.90 -9.75 -10.81
CA LEU A 66 22.87 -10.35 -9.96
C LEU A 66 21.57 -9.53 -9.98
N PHE A 67 21.67 -8.19 -9.96
CA PHE A 67 20.52 -7.30 -10.06
C PHE A 67 19.75 -7.52 -11.37
N PHE A 68 20.44 -7.60 -12.50
CA PHE A 68 19.80 -7.90 -13.79
C PHE A 68 19.18 -9.31 -13.82
N ASP A 69 19.78 -10.29 -13.15
CA ASP A 69 19.18 -11.62 -13.02
C ASP A 69 17.88 -11.57 -12.23
N VAL A 70 17.81 -10.80 -11.14
CA VAL A 70 16.56 -10.61 -10.39
C VAL A 70 15.49 -9.90 -11.25
N LEU A 71 15.85 -8.86 -12.02
CA LEU A 71 14.90 -8.20 -12.92
C LEU A 71 14.42 -9.12 -14.05
N ARG A 72 15.30 -10.01 -14.55
CA ARG A 72 14.97 -11.05 -15.52
C ARG A 72 13.97 -12.03 -14.94
N GLU A 73 14.25 -12.58 -13.76
CA GLU A 73 13.35 -13.49 -13.04
C GLU A 73 11.99 -12.85 -12.76
N ARG A 74 11.95 -11.56 -12.40
CA ARG A 74 10.68 -10.82 -12.28
C ARG A 74 9.88 -10.85 -13.59
N GLY A 75 10.52 -10.54 -14.72
CA GLY A 75 9.87 -10.56 -16.03
C GLY A 75 9.35 -11.94 -16.41
N ASP A 76 10.15 -12.98 -16.16
CA ASP A 76 9.75 -14.38 -16.39
C ASP A 76 8.61 -14.82 -15.48
N ASN A 77 8.64 -14.45 -14.19
CA ASN A 77 7.57 -14.73 -13.24
C ASN A 77 6.24 -14.08 -13.66
N MET A 78 6.29 -12.83 -14.12
CA MET A 78 5.12 -12.12 -14.63
C MET A 78 4.53 -12.83 -15.86
N LEU A 79 5.36 -13.19 -16.85
CA LEU A 79 4.92 -13.93 -18.04
C LEU A 79 4.35 -15.31 -17.70
N ALA A 80 4.98 -16.03 -16.77
CA ALA A 80 4.52 -17.34 -16.31
C ALA A 80 3.16 -17.22 -15.61
N HIS A 81 2.98 -16.21 -14.76
CA HIS A 81 1.72 -15.93 -14.08
C HIS A 81 0.58 -15.62 -15.05
N GLU A 82 0.85 -14.81 -16.08
CA GLU A 82 -0.14 -14.53 -17.14
C GLU A 82 -0.51 -15.77 -17.95
N ARG A 83 0.46 -16.62 -18.30
CA ARG A 83 0.19 -17.90 -18.99
C ARG A 83 -0.63 -18.87 -18.16
N ALA A 84 -0.45 -18.86 -16.85
CA ALA A 84 -1.24 -19.65 -15.92
C ALA A 84 -2.68 -19.12 -15.74
N GLY A 85 -3.07 -18.04 -16.43
CA GLY A 85 -4.39 -17.43 -16.29
C GLY A 85 -4.52 -16.49 -15.09
N GLN A 86 -3.39 -16.02 -14.53
CA GLN A 86 -3.32 -15.12 -13.38
C GLN A 86 -4.11 -15.63 -12.16
N PRO A 87 -3.78 -16.84 -11.63
CA PRO A 87 -4.44 -17.37 -10.45
C PRO A 87 -4.24 -16.45 -9.23
N PRO A 88 -5.12 -16.47 -8.21
CA PRO A 88 -4.96 -15.66 -7.02
C PRO A 88 -3.62 -15.93 -6.32
N LEU A 89 -2.96 -14.88 -5.82
CA LEU A 89 -1.67 -14.99 -5.13
C LEU A 89 -1.88 -15.16 -3.63
N LEU A 90 -2.54 -16.26 -3.24
CA LEU A 90 -2.73 -16.65 -1.85
C LEU A 90 -1.70 -17.71 -1.46
N ASP A 91 -1.10 -17.56 -0.28
CA ASP A 91 -0.19 -18.55 0.33
C ASP A 91 -0.93 -19.70 1.04
N PHE A 92 -2.24 -19.81 0.78
CA PHE A 92 -3.18 -20.69 1.47
C PHE A 92 -3.92 -21.60 0.48
N GLU A 93 -4.06 -22.88 0.83
CA GLU A 93 -4.94 -23.79 0.08
C GLU A 93 -6.40 -23.42 0.32
N HIS A 94 -7.20 -23.44 -0.73
CA HIS A 94 -8.58 -22.98 -0.68
C HIS A 94 -9.50 -23.79 -1.58
N GLU A 95 -10.78 -23.83 -1.21
CA GLU A 95 -11.86 -24.38 -2.03
C GLU A 95 -12.71 -23.25 -2.62
N LEU A 96 -13.14 -23.43 -3.87
CA LEU A 96 -14.13 -22.54 -4.50
C LEU A 96 -15.52 -22.85 -3.95
N VAL A 97 -16.16 -21.86 -3.34
CA VAL A 97 -17.49 -21.98 -2.74
C VAL A 97 -18.57 -21.47 -3.69
N LEU A 98 -18.36 -20.28 -4.26
CA LEU A 98 -19.26 -19.66 -5.24
C LEU A 98 -18.44 -18.98 -6.34
N ASP A 99 -18.94 -19.06 -7.58
CA ASP A 99 -18.41 -18.35 -8.73
C ASP A 99 -19.47 -17.37 -9.25
N ALA A 100 -19.27 -16.07 -9.02
CA ALA A 100 -20.25 -15.05 -9.39
C ALA A 100 -20.35 -14.84 -10.91
N ARG A 101 -19.45 -15.43 -11.71
CA ARG A 101 -19.55 -15.40 -13.18
C ARG A 101 -20.75 -16.21 -13.68
N THR A 102 -21.22 -17.17 -12.89
CA THR A 102 -22.39 -18.00 -13.22
C THR A 102 -23.71 -17.42 -12.70
N PHE A 103 -23.69 -16.27 -12.02
CA PHE A 103 -24.90 -15.62 -11.54
C PHE A 103 -25.65 -14.93 -12.66
N ALA A 104 -26.97 -14.72 -12.49
CA ALA A 104 -27.79 -13.98 -13.44
C ALA A 104 -27.28 -12.55 -13.64
N LYS A 105 -26.89 -11.89 -12.53
CA LYS A 105 -26.14 -10.62 -12.53
C LYS A 105 -24.66 -10.95 -12.33
N SER A 106 -23.98 -11.31 -13.41
CA SER A 106 -22.63 -11.86 -13.34
C SER A 106 -21.58 -10.82 -12.92
N ALA A 107 -20.68 -11.22 -12.02
CA ALA A 107 -19.48 -10.47 -11.70
C ALA A 107 -18.28 -11.41 -11.68
N ASN A 108 -17.09 -10.90 -12.00
CA ASN A 108 -15.87 -11.70 -12.06
C ASN A 108 -15.27 -11.98 -10.68
N TYR A 109 -16.11 -12.20 -9.67
CA TYR A 109 -15.75 -12.49 -8.29
C TYR A 109 -15.99 -13.97 -7.97
N ALA A 110 -15.24 -14.48 -6.99
CA ALA A 110 -15.40 -15.82 -6.46
C ALA A 110 -15.24 -15.82 -4.94
N LEU A 111 -16.08 -16.58 -4.26
CA LEU A 111 -15.93 -16.85 -2.83
C LEU A 111 -15.04 -18.06 -2.65
N LEU A 112 -13.93 -17.87 -1.94
CA LEU A 112 -13.01 -18.93 -1.55
C LEU A 112 -13.13 -19.18 -0.06
N ARG A 113 -13.09 -20.46 0.35
CA ARG A 113 -12.90 -20.83 1.76
C ARG A 113 -11.46 -21.28 1.94
N ILE A 114 -10.79 -20.74 2.95
CA ILE A 114 -9.43 -21.12 3.29
C ILE A 114 -9.46 -22.46 4.04
N THR A 115 -8.67 -23.42 3.58
CA THR A 115 -8.69 -24.81 4.09
C THR A 115 -7.36 -25.21 4.73
N ARG A 116 -6.25 -24.58 4.37
CA ARG A 116 -4.93 -24.93 4.90
C ARG A 116 -3.97 -23.74 4.91
N CYS A 117 -3.09 -23.70 5.90
CA CYS A 117 -1.91 -22.84 5.98
C CYS A 117 -0.68 -23.74 6.15
N GLY A 118 0.14 -23.86 5.11
CA GLY A 118 1.29 -24.77 5.09
C GLY A 118 0.90 -26.22 5.43
N PRO A 119 1.51 -26.87 6.45
CA PRO A 119 1.21 -28.25 6.81
C PRO A 119 -0.09 -28.41 7.64
N THR A 120 -0.68 -27.33 8.14
CA THR A 120 -1.78 -27.40 9.11
C THR A 120 -3.13 -27.16 8.46
N HIS A 121 -4.07 -28.09 8.63
CA HIS A 121 -5.41 -27.97 8.08
C HIS A 121 -6.28 -27.08 8.98
N ALA A 122 -7.17 -26.29 8.39
CA ALA A 122 -8.03 -25.36 9.11
C ALA A 122 -8.85 -26.07 10.19
N SER A 123 -9.33 -27.29 9.93
CA SER A 123 -10.08 -28.09 10.92
C SER A 123 -9.35 -28.39 12.22
N ASP A 124 -8.03 -28.30 12.26
CA ASP A 124 -7.23 -28.62 13.44
C ASP A 124 -7.33 -27.54 14.52
N PHE A 125 -7.72 -26.32 14.14
CA PHE A 125 -7.82 -25.17 15.03
C PHE A 125 -9.06 -24.27 14.79
N GLU A 126 -9.82 -24.50 13.72
CA GLU A 126 -11.06 -23.78 13.42
C GLU A 126 -12.10 -24.01 14.53
N ARG A 127 -12.70 -22.92 14.98
CA ARG A 127 -13.67 -22.87 16.06
C ARG A 127 -15.01 -22.41 15.52
N GLN A 128 -15.97 -23.32 15.50
CA GLN A 128 -17.33 -23.04 15.01
C GLN A 128 -18.12 -22.05 15.88
N ASP A 129 -17.67 -21.81 17.12
CA ASP A 129 -18.27 -20.80 18.00
C ASP A 129 -17.77 -19.38 17.71
N LEU A 130 -16.73 -19.23 16.88
CA LEU A 130 -16.25 -17.93 16.43
C LEU A 130 -16.95 -17.50 15.14
N ARG A 131 -17.19 -16.19 15.03
CA ARG A 131 -17.78 -15.59 13.83
C ARG A 131 -16.84 -15.80 12.63
N PRO A 132 -17.35 -16.19 11.45
CA PRO A 132 -16.55 -16.25 10.23
C PRO A 132 -15.98 -14.88 9.84
N VAL A 133 -14.86 -14.87 9.13
CA VAL A 133 -14.23 -13.66 8.58
C VAL A 133 -14.21 -13.77 7.06
N LEU A 134 -14.65 -12.73 6.36
CA LEU A 134 -14.55 -12.60 4.90
C LEU A 134 -13.61 -11.44 4.57
N VAL A 135 -12.42 -11.76 4.06
CA VAL A 135 -11.43 -10.77 3.58
C VAL A 135 -11.72 -10.38 2.14
N ILE A 136 -11.76 -9.07 1.86
CA ILE A 136 -12.08 -8.50 0.55
C ILE A 136 -10.94 -7.55 0.16
N ASP A 137 -10.17 -7.97 -0.84
CA ASP A 137 -9.01 -7.24 -1.31
C ASP A 137 -9.35 -6.07 -2.24
N PRO A 138 -8.44 -5.09 -2.36
CA PRO A 138 -8.64 -3.96 -3.23
C PRO A 138 -8.57 -4.36 -4.70
N ARG A 139 -9.57 -3.93 -5.47
CA ARG A 139 -9.54 -4.01 -6.93
C ARG A 139 -8.85 -2.77 -7.57
N ALA A 140 -7.72 -2.37 -7.00
CA ALA A 140 -7.00 -1.14 -7.37
C ALA A 140 -6.03 -1.32 -8.57
N GLY A 141 -6.45 -2.12 -9.56
CA GLY A 141 -5.68 -2.47 -10.76
C GLY A 141 -4.74 -3.67 -10.62
N HIS A 142 -4.45 -4.11 -9.40
CA HIS A 142 -3.73 -5.35 -9.12
C HIS A 142 -4.67 -6.57 -9.06
N GLY A 143 -4.11 -7.78 -9.17
CA GLY A 143 -4.81 -9.02 -8.85
C GLY A 143 -5.07 -9.21 -7.35
N PRO A 144 -5.97 -10.13 -6.98
CA PRO A 144 -6.27 -10.43 -5.58
C PRO A 144 -5.12 -11.20 -4.91
N GLY A 145 -5.03 -11.08 -3.60
CA GLY A 145 -4.14 -11.87 -2.75
C GLY A 145 -3.38 -11.04 -1.72
N ILE A 146 -3.42 -9.71 -1.75
CA ILE A 146 -2.65 -8.86 -0.83
C ILE A 146 -3.01 -9.09 0.66
N GLY A 147 -4.26 -9.44 0.97
CA GLY A 147 -4.68 -9.83 2.33
C GLY A 147 -4.25 -11.25 2.74
N GLY A 148 -3.65 -12.03 1.84
CA GLY A 148 -3.35 -13.45 2.00
C GLY A 148 -2.07 -13.95 1.33
N PHE A 149 -1.18 -13.08 0.85
CA PHE A 149 0.02 -13.47 0.11
C PHE A 149 1.18 -13.90 1.02
N LYS A 150 1.01 -13.80 2.34
CA LYS A 150 1.94 -14.23 3.39
C LYS A 150 1.17 -14.92 4.52
N HIS A 151 1.85 -15.77 5.27
CA HIS A 151 1.28 -16.32 6.51
C HIS A 151 0.95 -15.24 7.54
N ASP A 152 1.79 -14.22 7.72
CA ASP A 152 1.48 -13.06 8.57
C ASP A 152 0.67 -12.01 7.81
N SER A 153 -0.56 -12.36 7.49
CA SER A 153 -1.53 -11.51 6.83
C SER A 153 -2.87 -11.55 7.57
N GLU A 154 -3.84 -10.75 7.15
CA GLU A 154 -5.19 -10.75 7.72
C GLU A 154 -5.85 -12.13 7.65
N VAL A 155 -5.73 -12.82 6.51
CA VAL A 155 -6.19 -14.20 6.33
C VAL A 155 -5.49 -15.13 7.34
N GLY A 156 -4.17 -15.02 7.46
CA GLY A 156 -3.42 -15.87 8.38
C GLY A 156 -3.74 -15.61 9.85
N VAL A 157 -3.91 -14.36 10.26
CA VAL A 157 -4.29 -13.99 11.63
C VAL A 157 -5.71 -14.48 11.95
N ALA A 158 -6.68 -14.28 11.05
CA ALA A 158 -8.04 -14.78 11.24
C ALA A 158 -8.07 -16.30 11.39
N LEU A 159 -7.33 -16.99 10.53
CA LEU A 159 -7.18 -18.44 10.56
C LEU A 159 -6.51 -18.90 11.87
N HIS A 160 -5.38 -18.30 12.25
CA HIS A 160 -4.65 -18.66 13.48
C HIS A 160 -5.42 -18.40 14.78
N GLU A 161 -6.29 -17.39 14.83
CA GLU A 161 -7.18 -17.16 15.98
C GLU A 161 -8.42 -18.08 15.97
N GLY A 162 -8.56 -18.93 14.94
CA GLY A 162 -9.56 -20.00 14.86
C GLY A 162 -10.85 -19.62 14.13
N HIS A 163 -10.91 -18.48 13.45
CA HIS A 163 -12.12 -18.07 12.73
C HIS A 163 -12.28 -18.88 11.43
N PRO A 164 -13.50 -19.34 11.08
CA PRO A 164 -13.79 -19.79 9.72
C PRO A 164 -13.47 -18.68 8.73
N THR A 165 -12.47 -18.89 7.87
CA THR A 165 -11.87 -17.81 7.07
C THR A 165 -12.23 -17.97 5.60
N TYR A 166 -12.73 -16.90 5.01
CA TYR A 166 -13.15 -16.77 3.63
C TYR A 166 -12.43 -15.61 2.96
N PHE A 167 -12.32 -15.68 1.64
CA PHE A 167 -11.66 -14.67 0.83
C PHE A 167 -12.47 -14.39 -0.44
N ALA A 168 -12.78 -13.13 -0.70
CA ALA A 168 -13.41 -12.70 -1.95
C ALA A 168 -12.33 -12.44 -3.00
N SER A 169 -12.14 -13.42 -3.88
CA SER A 169 -11.22 -13.32 -5.01
C SER A 169 -11.93 -12.74 -6.24
N PHE A 170 -11.15 -12.29 -7.23
CA PHE A 170 -11.67 -11.87 -8.52
C PHE A 170 -10.73 -12.30 -9.66
N PHE A 171 -11.31 -12.52 -10.84
CA PHE A 171 -10.57 -12.93 -12.05
C PHE A 171 -10.00 -11.72 -12.79
N SER A 172 -9.02 -11.95 -13.67
CA SER A 172 -8.36 -10.89 -14.45
C SER A 172 -9.29 -10.15 -15.39
N GLU A 173 -10.20 -10.87 -16.04
CA GLU A 173 -11.14 -10.30 -16.99
C GLU A 173 -12.49 -10.05 -16.31
N PRO A 174 -13.10 -8.86 -16.47
CA PRO A 174 -14.46 -8.59 -16.01
C PRO A 174 -15.48 -9.37 -16.85
N CYS A 175 -16.65 -9.67 -16.28
CA CYS A 175 -17.76 -10.19 -17.08
C CYS A 175 -18.26 -9.12 -18.06
N PRO A 176 -18.77 -9.51 -19.26
CA PRO A 176 -19.36 -8.55 -20.19
C PRO A 176 -20.49 -7.74 -19.53
N GLY A 177 -20.40 -6.41 -19.59
CA GLY A 177 -21.41 -5.52 -19.01
C GLY A 177 -21.44 -5.49 -17.48
N GLN A 178 -20.44 -6.08 -16.79
CA GLN A 178 -20.32 -6.03 -15.34
C GLN A 178 -20.39 -4.59 -14.83
N THR A 179 -21.31 -4.30 -13.91
CA THR A 179 -21.41 -3.00 -13.23
C THR A 179 -20.94 -3.09 -11.79
N LEU A 180 -20.76 -1.93 -11.14
CA LEU A 180 -20.48 -1.89 -9.71
C LEU A 180 -21.60 -2.56 -8.90
N SER A 181 -22.86 -2.43 -9.32
CA SER A 181 -24.00 -3.12 -8.70
C SER A 181 -23.87 -4.64 -8.78
N ASN A 182 -23.38 -5.20 -9.90
CA ASN A 182 -23.13 -6.65 -9.98
C ASN A 182 -22.07 -7.11 -8.97
N VAL A 183 -21.02 -6.30 -8.75
CA VAL A 183 -19.99 -6.62 -7.75
C VAL A 183 -20.58 -6.60 -6.33
N ILE A 184 -21.36 -5.59 -5.96
CA ILE A 184 -22.01 -5.53 -4.64
C ILE A 184 -22.98 -6.68 -4.43
N HIS A 185 -23.80 -7.03 -5.43
CA HIS A 185 -24.68 -8.20 -5.37
C HIS A 185 -23.93 -9.53 -5.22
N ALA A 186 -22.77 -9.68 -5.88
CA ALA A 186 -21.94 -10.85 -5.70
C ALA A 186 -21.41 -10.95 -4.25
N LEU A 187 -20.94 -9.84 -3.68
CA LEU A 187 -20.50 -9.79 -2.28
C LEU A 187 -21.65 -10.10 -1.31
N ARG A 188 -22.87 -9.63 -1.57
CA ARG A 188 -24.06 -10.01 -0.80
C ARG A 188 -24.30 -11.51 -0.82
N ALA A 189 -24.34 -12.12 -2.02
CA ALA A 189 -24.54 -13.56 -2.16
C ALA A 189 -23.45 -14.36 -1.40
N PHE A 190 -22.22 -13.84 -1.34
CA PHE A 190 -21.15 -14.46 -0.56
C PHE A 190 -21.42 -14.39 0.95
N VAL A 191 -21.87 -13.24 1.45
CA VAL A 191 -22.28 -13.07 2.86
C VAL A 191 -23.42 -14.01 3.21
N GLU A 192 -24.45 -14.10 2.37
CA GLU A 192 -25.60 -14.99 2.55
C GLU A 192 -25.20 -16.47 2.58
N GLU A 193 -24.28 -16.89 1.71
CA GLU A 193 -23.77 -18.26 1.70
C GLU A 193 -22.96 -18.58 2.96
N ILE A 194 -22.19 -17.63 3.47
CA ILE A 194 -21.48 -17.79 4.76
C ILE A 194 -22.49 -17.89 5.91
N VAL A 195 -23.52 -17.03 5.93
CA VAL A 195 -24.61 -17.11 6.93
C VAL A 195 -25.30 -18.47 6.86
N ARG A 196 -25.59 -18.98 5.66
CA ARG A 196 -26.22 -20.30 5.48
C ARG A 196 -25.37 -21.43 6.04
N ARG A 197 -24.04 -21.32 5.96
CA ARG A 197 -23.10 -22.33 6.46
C ARG A 197 -22.87 -22.27 7.97
N HIS A 198 -22.84 -21.07 8.56
CA HIS A 198 -22.41 -20.86 9.94
C HIS A 198 -23.51 -20.36 10.89
N GLY A 199 -24.69 -20.01 10.37
CA GLY A 199 -25.81 -19.48 11.14
C GLY A 199 -25.62 -18.03 11.64
N VAL A 200 -24.53 -17.37 11.27
CA VAL A 200 -24.18 -16.03 11.72
C VAL A 200 -23.49 -15.23 10.61
N ALA A 201 -23.79 -13.93 10.51
CA ALA A 201 -23.15 -13.04 9.53
C ALA A 201 -21.63 -12.93 9.78
N PRO A 202 -20.79 -13.01 8.73
CA PRO A 202 -19.35 -12.85 8.87
C PRO A 202 -18.96 -11.44 9.32
N ALA A 203 -17.77 -11.29 9.90
CA ALA A 203 -17.08 -10.00 9.91
C ALA A 203 -16.50 -9.75 8.51
N LEU A 204 -16.82 -8.61 7.91
CA LEU A 204 -16.34 -8.21 6.59
C LEU A 204 -15.09 -7.35 6.74
N TYR A 205 -13.99 -7.84 6.21
CA TYR A 205 -12.66 -7.25 6.33
C TYR A 205 -12.24 -6.67 4.98
N GLY A 206 -12.49 -5.38 4.77
CA GLY A 206 -12.31 -4.72 3.49
C GLY A 206 -11.05 -3.87 3.43
N ASN A 207 -10.22 -4.12 2.41
CA ASN A 207 -8.92 -3.47 2.24
C ASN A 207 -8.96 -2.44 1.12
N CYS A 208 -8.61 -1.19 1.43
CA CYS A 208 -8.61 -0.07 0.49
C CYS A 208 -9.90 -0.04 -0.35
N GLN A 209 -9.86 -0.50 -1.60
CA GLN A 209 -11.07 -0.59 -2.42
C GLN A 209 -12.12 -1.58 -1.90
N GLY A 210 -11.69 -2.70 -1.34
CA GLY A 210 -12.58 -3.65 -0.69
C GLY A 210 -13.36 -3.03 0.46
N GLY A 211 -12.79 -2.06 1.19
CA GLY A 211 -13.47 -1.40 2.30
C GLY A 211 -14.59 -0.47 1.85
N TRP A 212 -14.44 0.29 0.75
CA TRP A 212 -15.58 1.05 0.24
C TRP A 212 -16.65 0.14 -0.37
N ALA A 213 -16.28 -1.01 -0.96
CA ALA A 213 -17.27 -2.02 -1.36
C ALA A 213 -18.06 -2.57 -0.16
N VAL A 214 -17.39 -2.84 0.97
CA VAL A 214 -18.05 -3.20 2.24
C VAL A 214 -18.95 -2.08 2.74
N ALA A 215 -18.51 -0.82 2.67
CA ALA A 215 -19.33 0.32 3.07
C ALA A 215 -20.58 0.48 2.19
N LEU A 216 -20.46 0.30 0.87
CA LEU A 216 -21.59 0.30 -0.06
C LEU A 216 -22.58 -0.83 0.27
N LEU A 217 -22.07 -2.05 0.47
CA LEU A 217 -22.89 -3.21 0.87
C LEU A 217 -23.62 -2.98 2.20
N ALA A 218 -22.97 -2.34 3.17
CA ALA A 218 -23.57 -2.03 4.47
C ALA A 218 -24.57 -0.87 4.44
N ALA A 219 -24.42 0.05 3.47
CA ALA A 219 -25.24 1.25 3.31
C ALA A 219 -26.38 1.07 2.30
N GLU A 220 -26.44 -0.05 1.59
CA GLU A 220 -27.55 -0.38 0.71
C GLU A 220 -28.84 -0.70 1.49
N CYS A 221 -29.95 -0.82 0.78
CA CYS A 221 -31.29 -0.92 1.35
C CYS A 221 -31.51 -2.15 2.24
N GLU A 222 -30.82 -3.26 1.94
CA GLU A 222 -30.89 -4.47 2.74
C GLU A 222 -30.03 -4.41 4.00
N GLY A 223 -29.00 -3.54 4.02
CA GLY A 223 -28.06 -3.39 5.13
C GLY A 223 -27.22 -4.64 5.40
N LEU A 224 -26.42 -4.60 6.47
CA LEU A 224 -25.51 -5.68 6.85
C LEU A 224 -25.59 -5.94 8.35
N ASP A 225 -25.57 -7.21 8.76
CA ASP A 225 -25.66 -7.62 10.18
C ASP A 225 -24.29 -7.87 10.85
N GLY A 226 -23.28 -8.19 10.07
CA GLY A 226 -21.92 -8.47 10.51
C GLY A 226 -21.09 -7.21 10.73
N PRO A 227 -20.11 -7.19 11.66
CA PRO A 227 -19.19 -6.06 11.79
C PRO A 227 -18.42 -5.81 10.50
N ALA A 228 -18.23 -4.54 10.15
CA ALA A 228 -17.44 -4.13 8.99
C ALA A 228 -16.10 -3.54 9.47
N VAL A 229 -14.99 -3.99 8.90
CA VAL A 229 -13.65 -3.46 9.15
C VAL A 229 -13.13 -2.86 7.86
N LEU A 230 -12.80 -1.57 7.90
CA LEU A 230 -12.34 -0.77 6.76
C LEU A 230 -10.86 -0.41 6.97
N ASN A 231 -9.96 -1.10 6.28
CA ASN A 231 -8.52 -0.90 6.41
C ASN A 231 -8.03 0.02 5.29
N GLY A 232 -7.42 1.16 5.65
CA GLY A 232 -6.89 2.12 4.66
C GLY A 232 -7.89 2.47 3.57
N SER A 233 -9.18 2.59 3.91
CA SER A 233 -10.29 2.69 2.94
C SER A 233 -10.90 4.10 2.94
N PRO A 234 -10.83 4.85 1.82
CA PRO A 234 -11.34 6.22 1.77
C PRO A 234 -12.87 6.21 1.64
N LEU A 235 -13.54 7.06 2.41
CA LEU A 235 -14.97 7.36 2.24
C LEU A 235 -15.24 8.85 2.01
N SER A 236 -14.27 9.72 2.32
CA SER A 236 -14.24 11.13 1.92
C SER A 236 -13.13 11.39 0.92
N TYR A 237 -13.46 11.30 -0.37
CA TYR A 237 -12.47 11.34 -1.46
C TYR A 237 -11.89 12.73 -1.71
N TRP A 238 -12.65 13.79 -1.39
CA TRP A 238 -12.18 15.19 -1.50
C TRP A 238 -11.38 15.65 -0.29
N ALA A 239 -11.51 14.96 0.84
CA ALA A 239 -10.85 15.33 2.09
C ALA A 239 -9.33 15.16 1.98
N GLY A 240 -8.61 16.11 2.58
CA GLY A 240 -7.16 16.15 2.60
C GLY A 240 -6.66 17.55 2.94
N ALA A 241 -5.60 17.62 3.74
CA ALA A 241 -4.90 18.87 4.02
C ALA A 241 -3.97 19.26 2.86
N GLU A 242 -3.45 20.49 2.88
CA GLU A 242 -2.31 20.88 2.04
C GLU A 242 -1.14 19.92 2.32
N LYS A 243 -0.45 19.47 1.26
CA LYS A 243 0.65 18.49 1.28
C LYS A 243 0.24 17.06 1.64
N VAL A 244 -1.06 16.79 1.79
CA VAL A 244 -1.61 15.46 2.14
C VAL A 244 -2.43 14.94 0.95
N ASN A 245 -1.97 13.82 0.39
CA ASN A 245 -2.61 13.09 -0.72
C ASN A 245 -2.86 13.93 -2.00
N PRO A 246 -1.84 14.16 -2.84
CA PRO A 246 -1.99 14.92 -4.09
C PRO A 246 -2.90 14.23 -5.11
N MET A 247 -3.14 12.91 -5.00
CA MET A 247 -3.91 12.14 -5.99
C MET A 247 -5.34 12.66 -6.16
N ARG A 248 -5.95 13.23 -5.12
CA ARG A 248 -7.30 13.82 -5.19
C ARG A 248 -7.40 14.99 -6.17
N LEU A 249 -6.29 15.68 -6.45
CA LEU A 249 -6.24 16.82 -7.36
C LEU A 249 -6.21 16.39 -8.82
N ALA A 250 -5.71 15.17 -9.10
CA ALA A 250 -5.54 14.65 -10.45
C ALA A 250 -6.87 14.63 -11.22
N GLY A 251 -7.98 14.30 -10.57
CA GLY A 251 -9.31 14.34 -11.19
C GLY A 251 -9.69 15.74 -11.71
N GLY A 252 -9.30 16.81 -11.01
CA GLY A 252 -9.48 18.18 -11.50
C GLY A 252 -8.50 18.55 -12.62
N LEU A 253 -7.22 18.29 -12.40
CA LEU A 253 -6.15 18.68 -13.34
C LEU A 253 -6.22 17.94 -14.69
N LEU A 254 -6.77 16.73 -14.70
CA LEU A 254 -6.98 15.93 -15.91
C LEU A 254 -8.35 16.16 -16.57
N GLY A 255 -9.16 17.07 -16.02
CA GLY A 255 -10.45 17.44 -16.58
C GLY A 255 -11.58 16.45 -16.33
N GLY A 256 -11.48 15.61 -15.30
CA GLY A 256 -12.55 14.72 -14.87
C GLY A 256 -12.37 13.26 -15.29
N GLU A 257 -13.49 12.56 -15.42
CA GLU A 257 -13.54 11.12 -15.70
C GLU A 257 -13.45 10.73 -17.17
N TRP A 258 -13.57 11.69 -18.10
CA TRP A 258 -13.60 11.43 -19.54
C TRP A 258 -12.38 10.64 -20.06
N LEU A 259 -11.20 10.84 -19.45
CA LEU A 259 -10.01 10.04 -19.77
C LEU A 259 -10.18 8.57 -19.40
N THR A 260 -10.79 8.29 -18.25
CA THR A 260 -11.12 6.91 -17.84
C THR A 260 -12.05 6.26 -18.88
N HIS A 261 -13.05 7.00 -19.37
CA HIS A 261 -13.96 6.52 -20.42
C HIS A 261 -13.19 6.28 -21.73
N LEU A 262 -12.36 7.23 -22.15
CA LEU A 262 -11.53 7.09 -23.35
C LEU A 262 -10.65 5.86 -23.30
N MET A 263 -9.95 5.64 -22.19
CA MET A 263 -9.06 4.51 -22.03
C MET A 263 -9.81 3.18 -22.02
N ALA A 264 -11.01 3.14 -21.44
CA ALA A 264 -11.87 1.97 -21.48
C ALA A 264 -12.45 1.71 -22.89
N ASP A 265 -12.79 2.75 -23.64
CA ASP A 265 -13.26 2.63 -25.03
C ASP A 265 -12.17 2.10 -25.96
N LEU A 266 -10.95 2.62 -25.84
CA LEU A 266 -9.78 2.11 -26.58
C LEU A 266 -9.48 0.64 -26.23
N GLY A 267 -9.73 0.25 -24.97
CA GLY A 267 -9.59 -1.12 -24.48
C GLY A 267 -10.75 -2.06 -24.84
N GLY A 268 -11.72 -1.60 -25.63
CA GLY A 268 -12.88 -2.40 -26.04
C GLY A 268 -13.88 -2.63 -24.91
N GLY A 269 -14.11 -1.63 -24.06
CA GLY A 269 -14.99 -1.70 -22.89
C GLY A 269 -14.32 -2.19 -21.61
N ARG A 270 -12.98 -2.22 -21.58
CA ARG A 270 -12.20 -2.62 -20.41
C ARG A 270 -11.09 -1.61 -20.16
N LEU A 271 -10.90 -1.26 -18.90
CA LEU A 271 -9.74 -0.47 -18.47
C LEU A 271 -8.66 -1.42 -17.95
N ASP A 272 -7.44 -1.23 -18.44
CA ASP A 272 -6.26 -1.93 -17.95
C ASP A 272 -5.82 -1.37 -16.59
N GLY A 273 -5.83 -2.22 -15.56
CA GLY A 273 -5.42 -1.86 -14.20
C GLY A 273 -3.98 -1.35 -14.10
N ALA A 274 -3.13 -1.63 -15.10
CA ALA A 274 -1.78 -1.07 -15.17
C ALA A 274 -1.76 0.48 -15.12
N TRP A 275 -2.79 1.16 -15.63
CA TRP A 275 -2.91 2.62 -15.51
C TRP A 275 -3.11 3.07 -14.06
N LEU A 276 -3.88 2.32 -13.28
CA LEU A 276 -4.10 2.59 -11.86
C LEU A 276 -2.80 2.36 -11.07
N VAL A 277 -2.10 1.24 -11.34
CA VAL A 277 -0.81 0.96 -10.71
C VAL A 277 0.24 2.02 -11.05
N GLN A 278 0.23 2.53 -12.28
CA GLN A 278 1.11 3.63 -12.69
C GLN A 278 0.84 4.90 -11.88
N ASN A 279 -0.41 5.21 -11.56
CA ASN A 279 -0.74 6.34 -10.69
C ASN A 279 -0.17 6.14 -9.29
N PHE A 280 -0.27 4.94 -8.69
CA PHE A 280 0.34 4.66 -7.39
C PHE A 280 1.86 4.82 -7.41
N GLU A 281 2.53 4.32 -8.45
CA GLU A 281 3.98 4.48 -8.60
C GLU A 281 4.40 5.96 -8.77
N GLY A 282 3.56 6.79 -9.38
CA GLY A 282 3.77 8.23 -9.54
C GLY A 282 3.70 9.04 -8.25
N LEU A 283 3.12 8.49 -7.18
CA LEU A 283 3.01 9.17 -5.88
C LEU A 283 4.33 9.19 -5.11
N ASN A 284 5.21 8.22 -5.34
CA ASN A 284 6.54 8.20 -4.74
C ASN A 284 7.62 7.89 -5.81
N PRO A 285 7.99 8.88 -6.63
CA PRO A 285 9.01 8.73 -7.67
C PRO A 285 10.39 8.37 -7.10
N ALA A 286 10.76 8.86 -5.91
CA ALA A 286 12.02 8.50 -5.25
C ALA A 286 12.09 6.99 -5.01
N ASN A 287 11.03 6.41 -4.44
CA ASN A 287 10.94 4.98 -4.23
C ASN A 287 10.85 4.18 -5.53
N THR A 288 9.95 4.57 -6.44
CA THR A 288 9.66 3.85 -7.69
C THR A 288 10.86 3.82 -8.64
N TRP A 289 11.49 4.97 -8.87
CA TRP A 289 12.55 5.10 -9.88
C TRP A 289 13.93 4.77 -9.34
N TRP A 290 14.15 4.91 -8.03
CA TRP A 290 15.48 4.74 -7.43
C TRP A 290 15.48 3.78 -6.24
N GLU A 291 14.91 4.14 -5.09
CA GLU A 291 15.21 3.46 -3.80
C GLU A 291 14.92 1.96 -3.82
N LYS A 292 13.79 1.54 -4.40
CA LYS A 292 13.43 0.13 -4.47
C LYS A 292 14.47 -0.68 -5.25
N ASN A 293 14.88 -0.19 -6.41
CA ASN A 293 15.87 -0.86 -7.26
C ASN A 293 17.29 -0.72 -6.69
N TYR A 294 17.63 0.43 -6.11
CA TYR A 294 18.90 0.64 -5.45
C TYR A 294 19.05 -0.25 -4.21
N ASN A 295 17.99 -0.42 -3.41
CA ASN A 295 18.01 -1.33 -2.27
C ASN A 295 18.26 -2.78 -2.71
N LEU A 296 17.58 -3.22 -3.79
CA LEU A 296 17.85 -4.53 -4.38
C LEU A 296 19.31 -4.63 -4.87
N TYR A 297 19.81 -3.64 -5.60
CA TYR A 297 21.20 -3.65 -6.09
C TYR A 297 22.22 -3.61 -4.94
N ALA A 298 21.97 -2.85 -3.89
CA ALA A 298 22.87 -2.68 -2.75
C ALA A 298 22.91 -3.92 -1.85
N HIS A 299 21.79 -4.64 -1.75
CA HIS A 299 21.60 -5.81 -0.89
C HIS A 299 21.24 -7.08 -1.68
N VAL A 300 21.73 -7.20 -2.92
CA VAL A 300 21.28 -8.24 -3.87
C VAL A 300 21.48 -9.67 -3.35
N ASP A 301 22.45 -9.86 -2.46
CA ASP A 301 22.77 -11.14 -1.84
C ASP A 301 21.69 -11.60 -0.83
N THR A 302 20.84 -10.70 -0.33
CA THR A 302 19.81 -10.98 0.70
C THR A 302 18.40 -10.50 0.36
N GLU A 303 18.27 -9.54 -0.56
CA GLU A 303 17.01 -8.85 -0.85
C GLU A 303 16.21 -9.51 -1.98
N ARG A 304 16.82 -10.47 -2.69
CA ARG A 304 16.23 -11.12 -3.87
C ARG A 304 14.87 -11.73 -3.59
N GLU A 305 14.75 -12.60 -2.58
CA GLU A 305 13.49 -13.30 -2.32
C GLU A 305 12.36 -12.32 -1.98
N ARG A 306 12.63 -11.36 -1.08
CA ARG A 306 11.65 -10.33 -0.67
C ARG A 306 11.20 -9.48 -1.85
N PHE A 307 12.12 -9.06 -2.71
CA PHE A 307 11.81 -8.26 -3.88
C PHE A 307 10.95 -9.04 -4.88
N LEU A 308 11.34 -10.27 -5.21
CA LEU A 308 10.60 -11.11 -6.17
C LEU A 308 9.21 -11.48 -5.65
N GLU A 309 9.08 -11.82 -4.37
CA GLU A 309 7.81 -12.11 -3.71
C GLU A 309 6.83 -10.95 -3.85
N PHE A 310 7.25 -9.73 -3.50
CA PHE A 310 6.42 -8.54 -3.65
C PHE A 310 6.09 -8.25 -5.13
N GLU A 311 7.07 -8.39 -6.03
CA GLU A 311 6.86 -8.13 -7.46
C GLU A 311 5.90 -9.12 -8.13
N ARG A 312 5.71 -10.34 -7.60
CA ARG A 312 4.68 -11.27 -8.10
C ARG A 312 3.29 -10.65 -8.02
N TRP A 313 2.98 -9.95 -6.92
CA TRP A 313 1.73 -9.22 -6.76
C TRP A 313 1.76 -7.87 -7.48
N TRP A 314 2.79 -7.04 -7.26
CA TRP A 314 2.90 -5.67 -7.81
C TRP A 314 2.94 -5.62 -9.35
N SER A 315 3.29 -6.73 -10.00
CA SER A 315 3.34 -6.85 -11.46
C SER A 315 2.12 -7.56 -12.06
N SER A 316 1.10 -7.87 -11.25
CA SER A 316 -0.09 -8.57 -11.71
C SER A 316 -1.22 -7.58 -11.99
N TYR A 317 -1.43 -7.24 -13.27
CA TYR A 317 -2.42 -6.24 -13.69
C TYR A 317 -3.72 -6.88 -14.15
N PHE A 318 -4.83 -6.43 -13.57
CA PHE A 318 -6.17 -6.96 -13.79
C PHE A 318 -7.04 -5.89 -14.47
N PHE A 319 -8.04 -6.32 -15.23
CA PHE A 319 -8.94 -5.42 -15.94
C PHE A 319 -10.18 -5.07 -15.11
N LEU A 320 -10.71 -3.88 -15.35
CA LEU A 320 -12.03 -3.46 -14.88
C LEU A 320 -12.94 -3.25 -16.09
N SER A 321 -14.24 -3.53 -15.95
CA SER A 321 -15.19 -3.15 -17.00
C SER A 321 -15.29 -1.63 -17.04
N ARG A 322 -15.65 -1.08 -18.21
CA ARG A 322 -15.94 0.34 -18.37
C ARG A 322 -16.99 0.80 -17.35
N GLU A 323 -18.09 0.06 -17.24
CA GLU A 323 -19.25 0.43 -16.44
C GLU A 323 -18.89 0.48 -14.94
N GLU A 324 -18.10 -0.48 -14.45
CA GLU A 324 -17.62 -0.51 -13.06
C GLU A 324 -16.68 0.66 -12.74
N ILE A 325 -15.65 0.90 -13.57
CA ILE A 325 -14.66 1.94 -13.26
C ILE A 325 -15.24 3.34 -13.43
N LEU A 326 -16.11 3.57 -14.41
CA LEU A 326 -16.79 4.86 -14.55
C LEU A 326 -17.71 5.12 -13.37
N ALA A 327 -18.53 4.15 -12.97
CA ALA A 327 -19.36 4.29 -11.78
C ALA A 327 -18.51 4.58 -10.52
N THR A 328 -17.34 3.96 -10.39
CA THR A 328 -16.41 4.19 -9.29
C THR A 328 -15.86 5.61 -9.30
N VAL A 329 -15.31 6.08 -10.42
CA VAL A 329 -14.70 7.42 -10.55
C VAL A 329 -15.76 8.52 -10.41
N GLU A 330 -16.91 8.36 -11.07
CA GLU A 330 -18.01 9.31 -11.07
C GLU A 330 -18.58 9.49 -9.65
N ASN A 331 -18.94 8.38 -9.02
CA ASN A 331 -19.69 8.43 -7.77
C ASN A 331 -18.80 8.69 -6.56
N LEU A 332 -17.56 8.22 -6.57
CA LEU A 332 -16.71 8.22 -5.38
C LEU A 332 -15.68 9.34 -5.46
N PHE A 333 -14.76 9.26 -6.42
CA PHE A 333 -13.56 10.09 -6.44
C PHE A 333 -13.83 11.53 -6.91
N ILE A 334 -14.58 11.69 -8.00
CA ILE A 334 -14.78 13.01 -8.62
C ILE A 334 -16.09 13.64 -8.17
N GLY A 335 -17.20 12.89 -8.15
CA GLY A 335 -18.51 13.42 -7.77
C GLY A 335 -18.79 13.44 -6.27
N ASN A 336 -18.05 12.68 -5.45
CA ASN A 336 -18.27 12.53 -4.00
C ASN A 336 -19.75 12.30 -3.64
N ARG A 337 -20.44 11.49 -4.44
CA ARG A 337 -21.87 11.20 -4.32
C ARG A 337 -22.17 10.26 -3.15
N LEU A 338 -21.19 9.47 -2.71
CA LEU A 338 -21.34 8.56 -1.56
C LEU A 338 -21.58 9.32 -0.26
N GLU A 339 -20.75 10.33 0.03
CA GLU A 339 -20.90 11.19 1.20
C GLU A 339 -22.22 11.98 1.16
N GLN A 340 -22.74 12.25 -0.04
CA GLN A 340 -23.99 12.97 -0.27
C GLN A 340 -25.25 12.08 -0.27
N GLY A 341 -25.11 10.76 -0.17
CA GLY A 341 -26.23 9.82 -0.26
C GLY A 341 -26.91 9.81 -1.64
N GLN A 342 -26.13 9.96 -2.71
CA GLN A 342 -26.60 10.08 -4.10
C GLN A 342 -26.20 8.89 -4.97
N VAL A 343 -25.45 7.91 -4.44
CA VAL A 343 -25.01 6.75 -5.20
C VAL A 343 -26.21 5.83 -5.42
N GLN A 344 -26.56 5.63 -6.68
CA GLN A 344 -27.56 4.68 -7.10
C GLN A 344 -26.86 3.41 -7.53
N LEU A 345 -27.13 2.30 -6.84
CA LEU A 345 -26.81 0.99 -7.38
C LEU A 345 -27.96 0.61 -8.31
N ASP A 346 -27.64 0.12 -9.51
CA ASP A 346 -28.66 -0.35 -10.47
C ASP A 346 -29.70 -1.17 -9.72
N SER A 347 -30.98 -0.85 -9.92
CA SER A 347 -32.09 -1.40 -9.15
C SER A 347 -31.95 -2.92 -9.05
N CYS A 348 -31.83 -3.42 -7.82
CA CYS A 348 -32.36 -4.72 -7.47
C CYS A 348 -33.76 -4.83 -8.10
N ASP A 349 -34.29 -6.02 -8.38
CA ASP A 349 -35.60 -6.22 -9.01
C ASP A 349 -36.81 -5.71 -8.17
N MET A 350 -36.55 -4.77 -7.25
CA MET A 350 -37.45 -3.88 -6.54
C MET A 350 -37.98 -2.77 -7.46
N ALA A 351 -39.24 -2.41 -7.25
CA ALA A 351 -39.93 -1.36 -8.00
C ALA A 351 -39.33 0.05 -7.83
N ASP A 352 -38.47 0.26 -6.82
CA ASP A 352 -37.80 1.53 -6.53
C ASP A 352 -36.27 1.36 -6.52
N PRO A 353 -35.49 2.27 -7.16
CA PRO A 353 -34.03 2.20 -7.18
C PRO A 353 -33.46 2.43 -5.78
N CYS A 354 -32.58 1.52 -5.33
CA CYS A 354 -31.92 1.65 -4.04
C CYS A 354 -30.82 2.73 -4.09
N VAL A 355 -31.05 3.82 -3.36
CA VAL A 355 -30.02 4.85 -3.12
C VAL A 355 -29.23 4.48 -1.86
N VAL A 356 -27.92 4.39 -2.00
CA VAL A 356 -26.98 4.11 -0.90
C VAL A 356 -26.91 5.31 0.02
N ASP A 357 -27.04 5.08 1.33
CA ASP A 357 -26.95 6.11 2.35
C ASP A 357 -26.15 5.60 3.55
N LEU A 358 -24.98 6.22 3.80
CA LEU A 358 -24.09 5.86 4.90
C LEU A 358 -24.77 5.95 6.28
N LYS A 359 -25.85 6.74 6.42
CA LYS A 359 -26.63 6.82 7.67
C LYS A 359 -27.47 5.57 7.93
N ARG A 360 -27.67 4.70 6.93
CA ARG A 360 -28.40 3.44 7.07
C ARG A 360 -27.57 2.33 7.70
N ILE A 361 -26.24 2.46 7.70
CA ILE A 361 -25.35 1.48 8.30
C ILE A 361 -25.68 1.36 9.79
N ARG A 362 -26.03 0.14 10.25
CA ARG A 362 -26.37 -0.14 11.66
C ARG A 362 -25.39 -1.11 12.34
N ASN A 363 -24.68 -1.92 11.55
CA ASN A 363 -23.65 -2.80 12.06
C ASN A 363 -22.46 -2.00 12.59
N PRO A 364 -21.74 -2.53 13.61
CA PRO A 364 -20.52 -1.90 14.08
C PRO A 364 -19.50 -1.76 12.95
N MET A 365 -18.88 -0.59 12.88
CA MET A 365 -17.85 -0.29 11.90
C MET A 365 -16.53 -0.01 12.59
N VAL A 366 -15.46 -0.63 12.11
CA VAL A 366 -14.09 -0.41 12.53
C VAL A 366 -13.34 0.25 11.38
N ILE A 367 -12.67 1.37 11.64
CA ILE A 367 -11.91 2.11 10.64
C ILE A 367 -10.44 2.10 11.06
N PHE A 368 -9.59 1.43 10.29
CA PHE A 368 -8.15 1.46 10.51
C PHE A 368 -7.48 2.39 9.50
N ALA A 369 -6.88 3.47 9.99
CA ALA A 369 -6.18 4.46 9.17
C ALA A 369 -4.78 4.74 9.71
N SER A 370 -3.91 5.29 8.87
CA SER A 370 -2.55 5.65 9.27
C SER A 370 -2.15 7.05 8.83
N SER A 371 -1.48 7.79 9.71
CA SER A 371 -0.90 9.10 9.38
C SER A 371 0.29 8.98 8.41
N GLY A 372 0.90 7.80 8.28
CA GLY A 372 1.91 7.52 7.26
C GLY A 372 1.31 7.17 5.89
N ASP A 373 -0.01 7.03 5.80
CA ASP A 373 -0.71 6.70 4.56
C ASP A 373 -0.96 7.95 3.71
N ASN A 374 -0.27 8.03 2.56
CA ASN A 374 -0.45 9.10 1.58
C ASN A 374 -1.59 8.86 0.58
N ILE A 375 -2.24 7.69 0.62
CA ILE A 375 -3.39 7.31 -0.21
C ILE A 375 -4.68 7.53 0.56
N THR A 376 -4.77 7.02 1.79
CA THR A 376 -5.95 7.13 2.65
C THR A 376 -5.54 7.55 4.07
N PRO A 377 -5.07 8.79 4.22
CA PRO A 377 -4.80 9.35 5.54
C PRO A 377 -6.09 9.44 6.37
N PRO A 378 -6.01 9.70 7.70
CA PRO A 378 -7.19 9.81 8.56
C PRO A 378 -8.24 10.81 8.04
N HIS A 379 -7.80 11.85 7.33
CA HIS A 379 -8.68 12.79 6.63
C HIS A 379 -9.66 12.08 5.67
N GLN A 380 -9.20 11.13 4.86
CA GLN A 380 -10.06 10.43 3.91
C GLN A 380 -10.86 9.29 4.53
N ALA A 381 -10.31 8.67 5.58
CA ALA A 381 -10.98 7.58 6.29
C ALA A 381 -12.09 8.07 7.22
N LEU A 382 -11.97 9.28 7.81
CA LEU A 382 -12.84 9.75 8.90
C LEU A 382 -13.67 11.00 8.58
N ALA A 383 -13.32 11.82 7.58
CA ALA A 383 -14.02 13.10 7.36
C ALA A 383 -15.49 12.97 6.94
N TRP A 384 -15.93 11.79 6.51
CA TRP A 384 -17.33 11.54 6.14
C TRP A 384 -18.22 11.54 7.39
N LEU A 385 -17.65 11.21 8.55
CA LEU A 385 -18.36 11.16 9.83
C LEU A 385 -18.98 12.51 10.20
N PRO A 386 -18.20 13.62 10.34
CA PRO A 386 -18.78 14.94 10.57
C PRO A 386 -19.56 15.49 9.37
N ALA A 387 -19.35 14.95 8.16
CA ALA A 387 -20.12 15.37 6.98
C ALA A 387 -21.56 14.83 7.02
N ILE A 388 -21.78 13.61 7.52
CA ILE A 388 -23.12 12.99 7.59
C ILE A 388 -23.76 13.14 8.97
N TYR A 389 -22.98 13.16 10.05
CA TYR A 389 -23.46 13.37 11.41
C TYR A 389 -23.07 14.77 11.88
N PRO A 390 -24.03 15.68 12.10
CA PRO A 390 -23.72 17.05 12.51
C PRO A 390 -23.05 17.14 13.89
N ASP A 391 -23.34 16.18 14.78
CA ASP A 391 -22.79 16.11 16.13
C ASP A 391 -22.77 14.66 16.65
N THR A 392 -22.18 14.46 17.84
CA THR A 392 -22.14 13.13 18.47
C THR A 392 -23.53 12.62 18.84
N ALA A 393 -24.48 13.52 19.16
CA ALA A 393 -25.84 13.11 19.49
C ALA A 393 -26.57 12.49 18.29
N ALA A 394 -26.34 13.01 17.08
CA ALA A 394 -26.90 12.48 15.84
C ALA A 394 -26.35 11.09 15.50
N LEU A 395 -25.04 10.85 15.71
CA LEU A 395 -24.45 9.51 15.58
C LEU A 395 -25.11 8.51 16.56
N LYS A 396 -25.26 8.92 17.81
CA LYS A 396 -25.88 8.09 18.86
C LYS A 396 -27.35 7.82 18.59
N ALA A 397 -28.09 8.83 18.12
CA ALA A 397 -29.49 8.71 17.72
C ALA A 397 -29.67 7.78 16.51
N ALA A 398 -28.68 7.74 15.61
CA ALA A 398 -28.61 6.75 14.54
C ALA A 398 -28.26 5.33 15.04
N GLY A 399 -28.05 5.12 16.35
CA GLY A 399 -27.75 3.81 16.92
C GLY A 399 -26.42 3.22 16.45
N GLN A 400 -25.56 4.03 15.85
CA GLN A 400 -24.36 3.59 15.16
C GLN A 400 -23.17 3.49 16.14
N ARG A 401 -22.31 2.49 15.92
CA ARG A 401 -21.13 2.17 16.73
C ARG A 401 -19.91 2.19 15.82
N ILE A 402 -19.07 3.22 15.97
CA ILE A 402 -17.89 3.38 15.14
C ILE A 402 -16.66 3.35 16.02
N VAL A 403 -15.75 2.45 15.72
CA VAL A 403 -14.44 2.34 16.34
C VAL A 403 -13.40 2.73 15.31
N TYR A 404 -12.45 3.57 15.65
CA TYR A 404 -11.32 3.86 14.76
C TYR A 404 -9.98 3.57 15.46
N LEU A 405 -9.01 3.11 14.67
CA LEU A 405 -7.65 2.83 15.07
C LEU A 405 -6.71 3.66 14.20
N LEU A 406 -5.80 4.41 14.83
CA LEU A 406 -4.81 5.22 14.12
C LEU A 406 -3.40 4.68 14.35
N ASN A 407 -2.70 4.36 13.27
CA ASN A 407 -1.26 4.14 13.29
C ASN A 407 -0.52 5.44 12.89
N PRO A 408 0.54 5.84 13.59
CA PRO A 408 1.22 7.11 13.29
C PRO A 408 2.21 7.06 12.11
N HIS A 409 2.62 5.87 11.64
CA HIS A 409 3.83 5.74 10.80
C HIS A 409 3.66 4.85 9.57
N VAL A 410 2.75 3.89 9.59
CA VAL A 410 2.66 2.87 8.54
C VAL A 410 2.16 3.48 7.22
N GLY A 411 2.86 3.20 6.12
CA GLY A 411 2.38 3.60 4.78
C GLY A 411 1.22 2.73 4.29
N HIS A 412 0.51 3.16 3.24
CA HIS A 412 -0.69 2.49 2.72
C HIS A 412 -0.58 0.98 2.59
N LEU A 413 0.43 0.49 1.85
CA LEU A 413 0.62 -0.95 1.67
C LEU A 413 0.94 -1.66 2.99
N GLY A 414 1.72 -1.01 3.85
CA GLY A 414 2.09 -1.57 5.15
C GLY A 414 0.90 -1.83 6.06
N ILE A 415 -0.25 -1.18 5.84
CA ILE A 415 -1.51 -1.50 6.53
C ILE A 415 -1.86 -2.96 6.28
N PHE A 416 -1.73 -3.46 5.04
CA PHE A 416 -2.19 -4.80 4.65
C PHE A 416 -1.08 -5.85 4.67
N VAL A 417 0.16 -5.45 4.33
CA VAL A 417 1.25 -6.40 4.04
C VAL A 417 2.30 -6.53 5.12
N SER A 418 2.28 -5.66 6.12
CA SER A 418 3.29 -5.71 7.18
C SER A 418 2.94 -6.78 8.18
N ALA A 419 3.82 -7.77 8.34
CA ALA A 419 3.70 -8.79 9.38
C ALA A 419 3.56 -8.16 10.78
N SER A 420 4.26 -7.04 11.04
CA SER A 420 4.13 -6.33 12.32
C SER A 420 2.73 -5.77 12.52
N VAL A 421 2.08 -5.29 11.45
CA VAL A 421 0.74 -4.70 11.51
C VAL A 421 -0.32 -5.79 11.61
N ALA A 422 -0.13 -6.89 10.89
CA ALA A 422 -0.95 -8.08 11.00
C ALA A 422 -0.98 -8.60 12.46
N GLN A 423 0.20 -8.77 13.06
CA GLN A 423 0.34 -9.33 14.40
C GLN A 423 -0.05 -8.35 15.53
N HIS A 424 -0.10 -7.05 15.24
CA HIS A 424 -0.39 -6.01 16.24
C HIS A 424 -1.80 -5.42 16.07
N GLU A 425 -2.04 -4.62 15.03
CA GLU A 425 -3.31 -3.94 14.79
C GLU A 425 -4.43 -4.91 14.35
N HIS A 426 -4.20 -5.75 13.33
CA HIS A 426 -5.26 -6.64 12.81
C HIS A 426 -5.64 -7.72 13.80
N ARG A 427 -4.66 -8.31 14.49
CA ARG A 427 -4.92 -9.22 15.60
C ARG A 427 -5.78 -8.57 16.68
N ALA A 428 -5.45 -7.34 17.09
CA ALA A 428 -6.22 -6.65 18.11
C ALA A 428 -7.66 -6.37 17.66
N ILE A 429 -7.88 -6.02 16.39
CA ILE A 429 -9.22 -5.84 15.82
C ILE A 429 -9.99 -7.16 15.86
N LEU A 430 -9.41 -8.26 15.34
CA LEU A 430 -10.05 -9.57 15.25
C LEU A 430 -10.40 -10.13 16.63
N GLU A 431 -9.48 -10.06 17.59
CA GLU A 431 -9.71 -10.51 18.98
C GLU A 431 -10.84 -9.74 19.69
N ASN A 432 -11.20 -8.54 19.21
CA ASN A 432 -12.21 -7.68 19.82
C ASN A 432 -13.48 -7.50 18.96
N ILE A 433 -13.67 -8.28 17.88
CA ILE A 433 -14.82 -8.19 16.97
C ILE A 433 -16.16 -8.20 17.72
N GLU A 434 -16.33 -9.10 18.69
CA GLU A 434 -17.59 -9.23 19.43
C GLU A 434 -17.76 -8.10 20.46
N THR A 435 -16.66 -7.50 20.95
CA THR A 435 -16.72 -6.35 21.86
C THR A 435 -17.37 -5.14 21.18
N PHE A 436 -17.13 -4.94 19.88
CA PHE A 436 -17.68 -3.79 19.14
C PHE A 436 -19.21 -3.78 19.12
N LYS A 437 -19.85 -4.96 19.10
CA LYS A 437 -21.33 -5.09 19.15
C LYS A 437 -21.90 -4.65 20.49
N ASN A 438 -21.14 -4.84 21.57
CA ASN A 438 -21.56 -4.56 22.94
C ASN A 438 -21.32 -3.11 23.36
N LEU A 439 -20.61 -2.32 22.56
CA LEU A 439 -20.46 -0.89 22.79
C LEU A 439 -21.82 -0.19 22.68
N ALA A 440 -22.01 0.83 23.51
CA ALA A 440 -23.11 1.77 23.32
C ALA A 440 -22.93 2.49 21.96
N PRO A 441 -24.01 2.97 21.32
CA PRO A 441 -23.88 3.85 20.17
C PRO A 441 -22.96 5.03 20.48
N GLY A 442 -22.06 5.37 19.56
CA GLY A 442 -21.03 6.38 19.76
C GLY A 442 -19.81 6.19 18.86
N LEU A 443 -18.88 7.15 18.96
CA LEU A 443 -17.57 7.14 18.32
C LEU A 443 -16.51 6.77 19.36
N TYR A 444 -15.65 5.81 19.03
CA TYR A 444 -14.61 5.32 19.92
C TYR A 444 -13.27 5.26 19.22
N GLU A 445 -12.21 5.65 19.91
CA GLU A 445 -10.84 5.38 19.50
C GLU A 445 -10.34 4.11 20.21
N MET A 446 -9.91 3.14 19.42
CA MET A 446 -9.24 1.95 19.92
C MET A 446 -7.77 2.28 20.22
N LYS A 447 -7.35 2.04 21.46
CA LYS A 447 -5.98 2.26 21.91
C LYS A 447 -5.29 0.91 22.18
N LEU A 448 -4.07 0.78 21.67
CA LEU A 448 -3.20 -0.37 21.88
C LEU A 448 -2.14 0.01 22.91
N GLY A 449 -2.10 -0.70 24.04
CA GLY A 449 -1.15 -0.48 25.13
C GLY A 449 0.01 -1.46 25.13
N GLU A 450 0.62 -1.59 26.32
CA GLU A 450 1.75 -2.49 26.53
C GLU A 450 1.41 -3.97 26.22
N PRO A 451 2.41 -4.77 25.81
CA PRO A 451 2.21 -6.19 25.61
C PRO A 451 1.91 -6.91 26.92
N VAL A 452 0.84 -7.67 26.91
CA VAL A 452 0.41 -8.59 27.95
C VAL A 452 1.11 -9.93 27.76
N LYS A 453 1.61 -10.50 28.87
CA LYS A 453 2.12 -11.88 28.87
C LYS A 453 0.96 -12.85 28.68
N SER A 454 0.73 -13.27 27.44
CA SER A 454 -0.25 -14.30 27.10
C SER A 454 0.29 -15.70 27.37
N ARG A 455 -0.55 -16.59 27.90
CA ARG A 455 -0.29 -18.04 28.04
C ARG A 455 -0.65 -18.71 26.71
N ALA A 456 0.27 -19.48 26.14
CA ALA A 456 0.08 -20.16 24.86
C ALA A 456 -1.26 -20.91 24.79
N VAL A 457 -2.00 -20.73 23.69
CA VAL A 457 -3.19 -21.51 23.35
C VAL A 457 -2.74 -22.97 23.18
N ARG A 458 -3.35 -23.90 23.92
CA ARG A 458 -3.07 -25.34 23.78
C ARG A 458 -3.69 -25.83 22.48
N GLY A 459 -2.87 -26.36 21.57
CA GLY A 459 -3.32 -27.01 20.33
C GLY A 459 -2.56 -26.59 19.07
N ALA A 460 -1.89 -25.43 19.07
CA ALA A 460 -1.02 -25.02 17.98
C ALA A 460 0.40 -25.55 18.22
N GLU A 461 0.69 -26.78 17.80
CA GLU A 461 2.09 -27.18 17.62
C GLU A 461 2.71 -26.27 16.55
N LYS A 462 3.82 -25.64 16.94
CA LYS A 462 4.58 -24.69 16.12
C LYS A 462 4.98 -25.35 14.80
N PRO A 463 4.72 -24.73 13.65
CA PRO A 463 5.46 -25.07 12.44
C PRO A 463 6.95 -24.83 12.71
N ALA A 464 7.79 -25.77 12.31
CA ALA A 464 9.24 -25.61 12.37
C ALA A 464 9.68 -24.61 11.29
N GLY A 465 9.70 -23.32 11.64
CA GLY A 465 10.15 -22.22 10.80
C GLY A 465 9.89 -20.93 11.56
N GLY A 466 10.95 -20.21 11.91
CA GLY A 466 10.90 -19.17 12.93
C GLY A 466 9.94 -18.03 12.62
N ASP A 467 8.82 -17.97 13.32
CA ASP A 467 8.24 -16.69 13.69
C ASP A 467 7.65 -16.76 15.11
N THR A 468 8.07 -15.83 15.95
CA THR A 468 7.61 -15.70 17.33
C THR A 468 6.34 -14.87 17.31
N SER A 469 5.19 -15.48 17.59
CA SER A 469 3.93 -14.76 17.78
C SER A 469 4.16 -13.58 18.73
N LEU A 470 3.94 -12.35 18.24
CA LEU A 470 4.10 -11.16 19.07
C LEU A 470 3.15 -11.24 20.29
N PRO A 471 3.58 -10.73 21.45
CA PRO A 471 2.76 -10.75 22.66
C PRO A 471 1.44 -9.97 22.46
N ARG A 472 0.33 -10.50 22.99
CA ARG A 472 -0.98 -9.83 22.93
C ARG A 472 -0.92 -8.45 23.57
N HIS A 473 -1.70 -7.48 23.10
CA HIS A 473 -1.68 -6.13 23.65
C HIS A 473 -2.92 -5.83 24.48
N LYS A 474 -2.76 -4.95 25.47
CA LYS A 474 -3.93 -4.43 26.21
C LYS A 474 -4.70 -3.49 25.28
N VAL A 475 -5.98 -3.78 25.08
CA VAL A 475 -6.90 -2.95 24.27
C VAL A 475 -7.90 -2.25 25.17
N TRP A 476 -8.15 -0.96 24.92
CA TRP A 476 -9.29 -0.23 25.48
C TRP A 476 -9.87 0.74 24.47
N PHE A 477 -11.09 1.20 24.75
CA PHE A 477 -11.85 2.10 23.89
C PHE A 477 -12.06 3.43 24.59
N GLU A 478 -11.57 4.51 23.99
CA GLU A 478 -11.79 5.88 24.48
C GLU A 478 -12.95 6.48 23.69
N GLU A 479 -14.00 6.92 24.37
CA GLU A 479 -15.09 7.63 23.71
C GLU A 479 -14.59 8.98 23.16
N ARG A 480 -15.00 9.29 21.94
CA ARG A 480 -14.62 10.48 21.19
C ARG A 480 -15.86 11.20 20.69
N ARG A 481 -15.68 12.44 20.26
CA ARG A 481 -16.74 13.26 19.74
C ARG A 481 -16.56 13.49 18.25
N ILE A 482 -17.64 13.46 17.50
CA ILE A 482 -17.66 13.80 16.06
C ILE A 482 -17.15 15.22 15.85
N GLU A 483 -17.48 16.12 16.76
CA GLU A 483 -17.07 17.52 16.81
C GLU A 483 -15.55 17.69 16.93
N ASP A 484 -14.82 16.68 17.40
CA ASP A 484 -13.35 16.71 17.49
C ASP A 484 -12.68 16.31 16.16
N LEU A 485 -13.43 15.75 15.20
CA LEU A 485 -12.96 15.39 13.86
C LEU A 485 -12.99 16.59 12.91
N GLN A 486 -12.05 17.52 13.08
CA GLN A 486 -11.97 18.73 12.26
C GLN A 486 -11.04 18.54 11.06
N PHE A 487 -11.63 18.27 9.89
CA PHE A 487 -10.90 18.09 8.62
C PHE A 487 -11.33 19.13 7.58
N ASN A 488 -10.63 20.26 7.53
CA ASN A 488 -10.92 21.33 6.57
C ASN A 488 -10.30 21.05 5.20
N TYR A 489 -11.09 21.22 4.13
CA TYR A 489 -10.64 21.12 2.74
C TYR A 489 -11.49 22.02 1.82
N PRO A 490 -10.99 22.41 0.63
CA PRO A 490 -11.67 23.39 -0.23
C PRO A 490 -12.85 22.78 -0.99
N ARG A 491 -13.94 22.41 -0.29
CA ARG A 491 -15.12 21.73 -0.84
C ARG A 491 -15.69 22.39 -2.10
N LYS A 492 -15.83 23.72 -2.10
CA LYS A 492 -16.33 24.48 -3.26
C LYS A 492 -15.47 24.31 -4.52
N ALA A 493 -14.16 24.16 -4.37
CA ALA A 493 -13.27 23.94 -5.51
C ALA A 493 -13.52 22.55 -6.13
N PHE A 494 -13.72 21.52 -5.30
CA PHE A 494 -14.07 20.18 -5.77
C PHE A 494 -15.48 20.09 -6.36
N GLU A 495 -16.45 20.86 -5.86
CA GLU A 495 -17.77 20.99 -6.48
C GLU A 495 -17.65 21.55 -7.92
N LYS A 496 -16.77 22.53 -8.15
CA LYS A 496 -16.47 23.03 -9.51
C LYS A 496 -15.81 21.96 -10.38
N VAL A 497 -14.88 21.18 -9.83
CA VAL A 497 -14.26 20.04 -10.54
C VAL A 497 -15.31 19.03 -10.96
N ALA A 498 -16.25 18.67 -10.07
CA ALA A 498 -17.32 17.73 -10.38
C ALA A 498 -18.20 18.22 -11.54
N VAL A 499 -18.54 19.52 -11.55
CA VAL A 499 -19.28 20.13 -12.66
C VAL A 499 -18.48 20.07 -13.97
N VAL A 500 -17.20 20.47 -13.96
CA VAL A 500 -16.34 20.40 -15.16
C VAL A 500 -16.21 18.97 -15.69
N SER A 501 -16.06 17.99 -14.78
CA SER A 501 -16.01 16.58 -15.14
C SER A 501 -17.28 16.13 -15.86
N GLN A 502 -18.46 16.47 -15.32
CA GLN A 502 -19.75 16.12 -15.94
C GLN A 502 -19.89 16.70 -17.35
N TRP A 503 -19.45 17.95 -17.56
CA TRP A 503 -19.46 18.58 -18.88
C TRP A 503 -18.51 17.87 -19.86
N ASN A 504 -17.27 17.59 -19.45
CA ASN A 504 -16.28 16.94 -20.30
C ASN A 504 -16.67 15.50 -20.63
N GLU A 505 -17.18 14.75 -19.66
CA GLU A 505 -17.68 13.39 -19.87
C GLU A 505 -18.89 13.39 -20.82
N LEU A 506 -19.85 14.30 -20.63
CA LEU A 506 -20.99 14.43 -21.55
C LEU A 506 -20.52 14.74 -22.98
N ALA A 507 -19.56 15.65 -23.14
CA ALA A 507 -18.99 15.99 -24.43
C ALA A 507 -18.28 14.80 -25.07
N TYR A 508 -17.42 14.11 -24.31
CA TYR A 508 -16.70 12.92 -24.78
C TYR A 508 -17.67 11.81 -25.20
N ARG A 509 -18.58 11.43 -24.31
CA ARG A 509 -19.56 10.35 -24.53
C ARG A 509 -20.45 10.60 -25.73
N THR A 510 -20.84 11.85 -25.95
CA THR A 510 -21.76 12.22 -27.06
C THR A 510 -21.04 12.31 -28.40
N TRP A 511 -19.86 12.94 -28.42
CA TRP A 511 -19.23 13.36 -29.69
C TRP A 511 -18.02 12.53 -30.10
N ALA A 512 -17.28 11.94 -29.15
CA ALA A 512 -16.03 11.23 -29.42
C ALA A 512 -16.15 9.71 -29.23
N SER A 513 -16.76 9.27 -28.12
CA SER A 513 -16.91 7.85 -27.76
C SER A 513 -17.47 6.98 -28.90
N PRO A 514 -18.50 7.37 -29.68
CA PRO A 514 -19.02 6.54 -30.76
C PRO A 514 -17.96 6.22 -31.84
N TRP A 515 -17.11 7.18 -32.19
CA TRP A 515 -16.04 6.98 -33.19
C TRP A 515 -14.89 6.15 -32.64
N ILE A 516 -14.55 6.34 -31.36
CA ILE A 516 -13.54 5.54 -30.69
C ILE A 516 -14.02 4.09 -30.57
N LYS A 517 -15.24 3.85 -30.10
CA LYS A 517 -15.85 2.50 -30.04
C LYS A 517 -15.92 1.84 -31.42
N TRP A 518 -16.22 2.59 -32.47
CA TRP A 518 -16.25 2.07 -33.84
C TRP A 518 -14.87 1.62 -34.35
N SER A 519 -13.80 2.32 -33.96
CA SER A 519 -12.43 1.99 -34.36
C SER A 519 -11.74 0.99 -33.43
N ALA A 520 -12.19 0.86 -32.18
CA ALA A 520 -11.67 -0.07 -31.20
C ALA A 520 -11.94 -1.52 -31.63
N ASN A 521 -10.90 -2.37 -31.54
CA ASN A 521 -10.97 -3.77 -31.92
C ASN A 521 -10.00 -4.62 -31.08
N PRO A 522 -10.05 -5.97 -31.13
CA PRO A 522 -9.17 -6.81 -30.32
C PRO A 522 -7.67 -6.54 -30.52
N VAL A 523 -7.23 -6.12 -31.71
CA VAL A 523 -5.82 -5.80 -32.00
C VAL A 523 -5.40 -4.50 -31.32
N SER A 524 -6.26 -3.47 -31.33
CA SER A 524 -5.96 -2.22 -30.63
C SER A 524 -5.87 -2.43 -29.11
N ALA A 525 -6.82 -3.19 -28.53
CA ALA A 525 -6.80 -3.53 -27.11
C ALA A 525 -5.57 -4.38 -26.73
N PHE A 526 -5.18 -5.33 -27.57
CA PHE A 526 -3.94 -6.10 -27.40
C PHE A 526 -2.70 -5.19 -27.43
N THR A 527 -2.62 -4.31 -28.41
CA THR A 527 -1.49 -3.37 -28.56
C THR A 527 -1.38 -2.43 -27.38
N GLN A 528 -2.51 -1.94 -26.86
CA GLN A 528 -2.56 -1.09 -25.67
C GLN A 528 -2.07 -1.82 -24.42
N LYS A 529 -2.51 -3.08 -24.22
CA LYS A 529 -2.06 -3.92 -23.10
C LYS A 529 -0.54 -4.11 -23.12
N TRP A 530 0.00 -4.58 -24.25
CA TRP A 530 1.41 -4.94 -24.38
C TRP A 530 2.34 -3.73 -24.55
N GLY A 531 1.84 -2.64 -25.13
CA GLY A 531 2.54 -1.36 -25.24
C GLY A 531 2.55 -0.54 -23.95
N HIS A 532 1.80 -0.97 -22.92
CA HIS A 532 1.73 -0.24 -21.66
C HIS A 532 3.12 -0.14 -20.97
N PRO A 533 3.59 1.05 -20.56
CA PRO A 533 4.93 1.23 -19.97
C PRO A 533 5.21 0.36 -18.74
N MET A 534 4.20 0.17 -17.88
CA MET A 534 4.26 -0.77 -16.73
C MET A 534 4.64 -2.21 -17.13
N ARG A 535 4.12 -2.72 -18.24
CA ARG A 535 4.42 -4.08 -18.71
C ARG A 535 5.76 -4.12 -19.44
N LEU A 536 5.98 -3.18 -20.36
CA LEU A 536 7.19 -3.12 -21.16
C LEU A 536 8.45 -3.10 -20.29
N ARG A 537 8.51 -2.25 -19.25
CA ARG A 537 9.66 -2.16 -18.35
C ARG A 537 9.97 -3.46 -17.57
N ARG A 538 9.02 -4.39 -17.49
CA ARG A 538 9.17 -5.68 -16.80
C ARG A 538 9.57 -6.75 -17.80
N TYR A 539 8.85 -6.84 -18.92
CA TYR A 539 9.14 -7.83 -19.96
C TYR A 539 10.46 -7.62 -20.68
N LEU A 540 10.94 -6.38 -20.82
CA LEU A 540 12.23 -6.09 -21.46
C LEU A 540 13.41 -6.84 -20.83
N PHE A 541 13.29 -7.26 -19.57
CA PHE A 541 14.31 -8.05 -18.89
C PHE A 541 14.17 -9.57 -19.08
N SER A 542 13.02 -10.06 -19.57
CA SER A 542 12.84 -11.49 -19.83
C SER A 542 13.57 -11.93 -21.11
N PRO A 543 14.29 -13.07 -21.11
CA PRO A 543 14.90 -13.63 -22.31
C PRO A 543 13.89 -13.99 -23.41
N GLN A 544 12.61 -14.10 -23.05
CA GLN A 544 11.52 -14.44 -23.97
C GLN A 544 11.12 -13.26 -24.86
N VAL A 545 11.42 -12.04 -24.42
CA VAL A 545 11.19 -10.79 -25.16
C VAL A 545 12.50 -10.19 -25.65
N THR A 546 13.55 -10.25 -24.82
CA THR A 546 14.89 -9.76 -25.14
C THR A 546 15.88 -10.92 -25.09
N PRO A 547 16.15 -11.64 -26.21
CA PRO A 547 17.01 -12.83 -26.22
C PRO A 547 18.42 -12.61 -25.65
N ALA A 548 18.94 -11.39 -25.76
CA ALA A 548 20.20 -11.01 -25.13
C ALA A 548 20.19 -11.19 -23.61
N MET A 549 19.05 -11.18 -22.92
CA MET A 549 19.00 -11.42 -21.46
C MET A 549 19.31 -12.87 -21.08
N ALA A 550 19.33 -13.81 -22.03
CA ALA A 550 19.61 -15.22 -21.74
C ALA A 550 21.02 -15.47 -21.19
N TRP A 551 22.02 -14.63 -21.55
CA TRP A 551 23.38 -14.79 -21.01
C TRP A 551 23.47 -14.43 -19.52
N VAL A 552 22.54 -13.61 -19.01
CA VAL A 552 22.55 -13.12 -17.63
C VAL A 552 22.42 -14.27 -16.63
N THR A 553 21.65 -15.32 -16.95
CA THR A 553 21.53 -16.50 -16.08
C THR A 553 22.88 -17.17 -15.85
N PHE A 554 23.65 -17.41 -16.93
CA PHE A 554 24.98 -18.02 -16.84
C PHE A 554 25.97 -17.13 -16.10
N ALA A 555 25.97 -15.84 -16.39
CA ALA A 555 26.82 -14.87 -15.69
C ALA A 555 26.48 -14.78 -14.20
N ALA A 556 25.20 -14.77 -13.84
CA ALA A 556 24.74 -14.71 -12.47
C ALA A 556 25.12 -15.97 -11.69
N GLU A 557 24.98 -17.17 -12.27
CA GLU A 557 25.49 -18.40 -11.66
C GLU A 557 27.01 -18.35 -11.42
N TRP A 558 27.78 -17.87 -12.39
CA TRP A 558 29.22 -17.72 -12.24
C TRP A 558 29.56 -16.71 -11.13
N VAL A 559 28.87 -15.57 -11.08
CA VAL A 559 29.04 -14.55 -10.05
C VAL A 559 28.69 -15.10 -8.67
N ARG A 560 27.58 -15.84 -8.51
CA ARG A 560 27.21 -16.46 -7.22
C ARG A 560 28.31 -17.40 -6.71
N ARG A 561 28.94 -18.17 -7.59
CA ARG A 561 30.04 -19.09 -7.23
C ARG A 561 31.36 -18.37 -6.93
N ASN A 562 31.58 -17.19 -7.52
CA ASN A 562 32.83 -16.43 -7.44
C ASN A 562 32.64 -15.06 -6.77
N ARG A 563 31.64 -14.95 -5.89
CA ARG A 563 31.24 -13.68 -5.27
C ARG A 563 32.39 -13.11 -4.43
N GLN A 564 32.79 -11.88 -4.75
CA GLN A 564 33.84 -11.11 -4.07
C GLN A 564 33.24 -9.80 -3.56
N ALA A 565 32.61 -9.87 -2.38
CA ALA A 565 32.01 -8.69 -1.76
C ALA A 565 33.09 -7.73 -1.24
N ALA A 566 32.95 -6.44 -1.56
CA ALA A 566 33.78 -5.41 -0.95
C ALA A 566 33.44 -5.26 0.55
N SER A 567 34.42 -4.87 1.37
CA SER A 567 34.17 -4.56 2.78
C SER A 567 33.12 -3.45 2.91
N LYS A 568 32.29 -3.49 3.97
CA LYS A 568 31.34 -2.41 4.29
C LYS A 568 32.04 -1.08 4.53
N ASP A 569 33.27 -1.12 5.03
CA ASP A 569 34.10 0.07 5.28
C ASP A 569 34.87 0.53 4.03
N ASN A 570 34.61 -0.04 2.86
CA ASN A 570 35.25 0.39 1.62
C ASN A 570 34.80 1.82 1.27
N PRO A 571 35.73 2.78 1.08
CA PRO A 571 35.39 4.18 0.85
C PRO A 571 34.55 4.43 -0.41
N TRP A 572 34.69 3.58 -1.44
CA TRP A 572 33.88 3.68 -2.66
C TRP A 572 32.45 3.16 -2.46
N ARG A 573 32.28 2.13 -1.62
CA ARG A 573 30.96 1.63 -1.22
C ARG A 573 30.19 2.69 -0.44
N LEU A 574 30.86 3.36 0.50
CA LEU A 574 30.27 4.45 1.29
C LEU A 574 29.85 5.63 0.40
N ARG A 575 30.71 6.04 -0.55
CA ARG A 575 30.36 7.08 -1.54
C ARG A 575 29.19 6.68 -2.44
N GLU A 576 29.09 5.40 -2.84
CA GLU A 576 27.93 4.91 -3.60
C GLU A 576 26.64 5.05 -2.78
N GLU A 577 26.68 4.68 -1.50
CA GLU A 577 25.53 4.80 -0.60
C GLU A 577 25.12 6.27 -0.38
N GLU A 578 26.09 7.16 -0.17
CA GLU A 578 25.87 8.61 -0.08
C GLU A 578 25.27 9.17 -1.37
N ALA A 579 25.79 8.78 -2.54
CA ALA A 579 25.23 9.17 -3.83
C ALA A 579 23.80 8.64 -4.00
N GLY A 580 23.53 7.41 -3.56
CA GLY A 580 22.20 6.81 -3.54
C GLY A 580 21.22 7.63 -2.70
N LYS A 581 21.61 8.01 -1.48
CA LYS A 581 20.83 8.89 -0.59
C LYS A 581 20.61 10.28 -1.19
N PHE A 582 21.61 10.83 -1.87
CA PHE A 582 21.50 12.12 -2.54
C PHE A 582 20.50 12.09 -3.71
N ILE A 583 20.51 11.04 -4.53
CA ILE A 583 19.54 10.86 -5.61
C ILE A 583 18.13 10.73 -5.05
N SER A 584 17.93 9.89 -4.02
CA SER A 584 16.65 9.79 -3.31
C SER A 584 16.16 11.14 -2.81
N ALA A 585 17.00 11.90 -2.11
CA ALA A 585 16.65 13.21 -1.58
C ALA A 585 16.32 14.22 -2.70
N THR A 586 17.00 14.14 -3.84
CA THR A 586 16.72 15.00 -5.01
C THR A 586 15.37 14.67 -5.63
N LEU A 587 15.05 13.38 -5.80
CA LEU A 587 13.75 12.94 -6.31
C LEU A 587 12.61 13.28 -5.35
N GLU A 588 12.85 13.17 -4.05
CA GLU A 588 11.88 13.56 -3.03
C GLU A 588 11.65 15.08 -3.03
N GLN A 589 12.71 15.88 -3.16
CA GLN A 589 12.59 17.33 -3.31
C GLN A 589 11.83 17.71 -4.59
N TRP A 590 12.07 17.00 -5.69
CA TRP A 590 11.31 17.18 -6.94
C TRP A 590 9.83 16.85 -6.74
N ARG A 591 9.52 15.73 -6.08
CA ARG A 591 8.14 15.34 -5.73
C ARG A 591 7.43 16.45 -4.95
N VAL A 592 8.08 16.98 -3.91
CA VAL A 592 7.52 18.07 -3.09
C VAL A 592 7.25 19.32 -3.93
N GLN A 593 8.15 19.67 -4.85
CA GLN A 593 7.96 20.82 -5.75
C GLN A 593 6.84 20.60 -6.76
N ARG A 594 6.76 19.39 -7.35
CA ARG A 594 5.68 18.99 -8.26
C ARG A 594 4.33 19.08 -7.56
N ASP A 595 4.20 18.44 -6.40
CA ASP A 595 2.94 18.39 -5.64
C ASP A 595 2.48 19.81 -5.25
N ALA A 596 3.41 20.69 -4.83
CA ALA A 596 3.10 22.09 -4.54
C ALA A 596 2.68 22.88 -5.79
N ALA A 597 3.28 22.61 -6.95
CA ALA A 597 2.90 23.23 -8.22
C ALA A 597 1.50 22.79 -8.67
N GLU A 598 1.17 21.50 -8.49
CA GLU A 598 -0.16 20.94 -8.74
C GLU A 598 -1.23 21.57 -7.83
N GLU A 599 -0.94 21.72 -6.53
CA GLU A 599 -1.81 22.42 -5.58
C GLU A 599 -2.04 23.89 -5.96
N HIS A 600 -0.98 24.59 -6.37
CA HIS A 600 -1.08 25.98 -6.81
C HIS A 600 -1.90 26.13 -8.10
N LEU A 601 -1.68 25.24 -9.07
CA LEU A 601 -2.44 25.21 -10.32
C LEU A 601 -3.91 24.91 -10.04
N PHE A 602 -4.20 23.90 -9.21
CA PHE A 602 -5.57 23.56 -8.81
C PHE A 602 -6.28 24.74 -8.14
N THR A 603 -5.61 25.40 -7.20
CA THR A 603 -6.16 26.59 -6.51
C THR A 603 -6.38 27.75 -7.48
N THR A 604 -5.51 27.93 -8.48
CA THR A 604 -5.68 28.96 -9.51
C THR A 604 -6.88 28.69 -10.41
N LEU A 605 -7.09 27.43 -10.80
CA LEU A 605 -8.18 27.02 -11.68
C LEU A 605 -9.55 26.98 -10.96
N TYR A 606 -9.59 26.46 -9.73
CA TYR A 606 -10.86 26.14 -9.05
C TYR A 606 -11.07 26.92 -7.74
N GLY A 607 -10.02 27.52 -7.17
CA GLY A 607 -10.05 28.15 -5.86
C GLY A 607 -10.59 29.59 -5.84
N ARG A 608 -10.71 30.26 -6.99
CA ARG A 608 -11.35 31.59 -7.07
C ARG A 608 -12.86 31.43 -7.07
N SER A 609 -13.52 32.09 -6.12
CA SER A 609 -14.97 32.11 -5.87
C SER A 609 -15.76 32.48 -7.12
#